data_AF-A0A6L9UDC6-F1
#
_entry.id   AF-A0A6L9UDC6-F1
#
_cell.length_a   1.000
_cell.length_b   1.000
_cell.length_c   1.000
_cell.angle_alpha   90.00
_cell.angle_beta   90.00
_cell.angle_gamma   90.00
#
_symmetry.space_group_name_H-M   'P 1'
#
loop_
_entity.id
_entity.type
_entity.pdbx_description
1 polymer ?
#
loop_
_entity_poly.entity_id
_entity_poly.type
_entity_poly.pdbx_seq_one_letter_code
_entity_poly.pdbx_strand_id
1 'polypeptide(L)'
;MARFHRLPGDHLTSEQVDLLQKVLDSITCQPWFDDSQHRRDSLVVRLTFLIQIGIVDAAHLQCIGVSWAVKDFSGSQVKASRPTPSSTHLRTSH
;
A
#
# COMPACT_ATOMS: atom_id res chain seq x y z
N MET A 1 -16.29 13.11 8.29
CA MET A 1 -15.76 12.70 6.97
C MET A 1 -14.90 13.83 6.45
N ALA A 2 -13.60 13.62 6.27
CA ALA A 2 -12.67 14.67 5.85
C ALA A 2 -12.96 15.05 4.39
N ARG A 3 -13.23 16.34 4.15
CA ARG A 3 -13.37 16.91 2.81
C ARG A 3 -11.97 17.05 2.23
N PHE A 4 -11.58 16.13 1.36
CA PHE A 4 -10.40 16.30 0.52
C PHE A 4 -10.68 17.50 -0.39
N HIS A 5 -10.04 18.62 -0.08
CA HIS A 5 -10.07 19.80 -0.93
C HIS A 5 -9.65 19.38 -2.33
N ARG A 6 -10.49 19.75 -3.30
CA ARG A 6 -10.33 19.53 -4.73
C ARG A 6 -8.87 19.81 -5.12
N LEU A 7 -8.10 18.75 -5.37
CA LEU A 7 -6.75 18.83 -5.91
C LEU A 7 -6.86 19.61 -7.24
N PRO A 8 -5.93 20.55 -7.51
CA PRO A 8 -5.91 21.25 -8.78
C PRO A 8 -5.81 20.20 -9.88
N GLY A 9 -6.66 20.31 -10.89
CA GLY A 9 -6.77 19.37 -12.01
C GLY A 9 -5.57 19.45 -12.95
N ASP A 10 -4.37 19.17 -12.44
CA ASP A 10 -3.15 19.16 -13.21
C ASP A 10 -2.64 17.72 -13.33
N HIS A 11 -2.53 17.30 -14.58
CA HIS A 11 -1.87 16.04 -14.93
C HIS A 11 -0.42 16.14 -14.42
N LEU A 12 0.12 15.03 -13.92
CA LEU A 12 1.54 14.98 -13.58
C LEU A 12 2.36 15.50 -14.76
N THR A 13 3.33 16.37 -14.48
CA THR A 13 4.32 16.77 -15.50
C THR A 13 5.10 15.55 -15.97
N SER A 14 5.71 15.61 -17.15
CA SER A 14 6.52 14.48 -17.65
C SER A 14 7.62 14.07 -16.66
N GLU A 15 8.26 15.03 -16.00
CA GLU A 15 9.27 14.78 -14.97
C GLU A 15 8.69 14.06 -13.75
N GLN A 16 7.48 14.43 -13.33
CA GLN A 16 6.77 13.76 -12.24
C GLN A 16 6.31 12.35 -12.61
N VAL A 17 5.95 12.12 -13.87
CA VAL A 17 5.65 10.77 -14.38
C VAL A 17 6.91 9.91 -14.36
N ASP A 18 8.05 10.44 -14.83
CA ASP A 18 9.33 9.72 -14.80
C ASP A 18 9.78 9.40 -13.37
N LEU A 19 9.61 10.36 -12.45
CA LEU A 19 9.87 10.17 -11.03
C LEU A 19 8.98 9.06 -10.44
N LEU A 20 7.67 9.14 -10.71
CA LEU A 20 6.70 8.14 -10.25
C LEU A 20 7.07 6.75 -10.76
N GLN A 21 7.40 6.62 -12.05
CA GLN A 21 7.79 5.35 -12.66
C GLN A 21 9.06 4.78 -12.01
N LYS A 22 10.10 5.61 -11.83
CA LYS A 22 11.34 5.20 -11.17
C LYS A 22 11.10 4.70 -9.74
N VAL A 23 10.27 5.41 -8.98
CA VAL A 23 9.94 5.00 -7.60
C VAL A 23 9.14 3.72 -7.60
N LEU A 24 8.13 3.58 -8.47
CA LEU A 24 7.35 2.37 -8.61
C LEU A 24 8.23 1.17 -8.92
N ASP A 25 9.08 1.25 -9.95
CA ASP A 25 9.99 0.18 -10.35
C ASP A 25 10.95 -0.19 -9.20
N SER A 26 11.45 0.81 -8.45
CA SER A 26 12.33 0.55 -7.30
C SER A 26 11.67 -0.29 -6.20
N ILE A 27 10.34 -0.20 -6.05
CA ILE A 27 9.54 -0.91 -5.04
C ILE A 27 9.05 -2.25 -5.60
N THR A 28 8.54 -2.29 -6.82
CA THR A 28 7.95 -3.49 -7.43
C THR A 28 9.01 -4.52 -7.83
N CYS A 29 10.24 -4.11 -8.15
CA CYS A 29 11.36 -5.02 -8.39
C CYS A 29 11.89 -5.69 -7.12
N GLN A 30 11.40 -5.33 -5.93
CA GLN A 30 11.86 -5.94 -4.69
C GLN A 30 11.25 -7.34 -4.50
N PRO A 31 12.04 -8.33 -4.03
CA PRO A 31 11.59 -9.72 -3.91
C PRO A 31 10.49 -9.93 -2.87
N TRP A 32 10.30 -8.97 -1.96
CA TRP A 32 9.26 -9.01 -0.92
C TRP A 32 7.94 -8.40 -1.39
N PHE A 33 7.92 -7.70 -2.53
CA PHE A 33 6.72 -7.06 -3.05
C PHE A 33 5.87 -8.08 -3.82
N ASP A 34 4.59 -8.22 -3.46
CA ASP A 34 3.65 -8.98 -4.28
C ASP A 34 3.12 -8.09 -5.42
N ASP A 35 3.48 -8.53 -6.63
CA ASP A 35 3.39 -7.81 -7.88
C ASP A 35 2.00 -7.85 -8.54
N SER A 36 0.97 -8.16 -7.75
CA SER A 36 -0.41 -8.17 -8.23
C SER A 36 -0.87 -6.78 -8.66
N GLN A 37 -1.66 -6.75 -9.74
CA GLN A 37 -2.18 -5.51 -10.33
C GLN A 37 -2.85 -4.60 -9.30
N HIS A 38 -3.62 -5.17 -8.38
CA HIS A 38 -4.30 -4.42 -7.33
C HIS A 38 -3.33 -3.66 -6.40
N ARG A 39 -2.20 -4.28 -6.02
CA ARG A 39 -1.20 -3.67 -5.14
C ARG A 39 -0.47 -2.54 -5.87
N ARG A 40 -0.11 -2.76 -7.14
CA ARG A 40 0.49 -1.74 -7.99
C ARG A 40 -0.43 -0.54 -8.15
N ASP A 41 -1.68 -0.75 -8.54
CA ASP A 41 -2.65 0.33 -8.74
C ASP A 41 -2.85 1.14 -7.44
N SER A 42 -2.93 0.46 -6.29
CA SER A 42 -3.03 1.13 -4.99
C SER A 42 -1.79 1.98 -4.67
N LEU A 43 -0.59 1.45 -4.95
CA LEU A 43 0.67 2.17 -4.75
C LEU A 43 0.77 3.39 -5.67
N VAL A 44 0.42 3.24 -6.95
CA VAL A 44 0.40 4.32 -7.96
C VAL A 44 -0.48 5.47 -7.51
N VAL A 45 -1.71 5.18 -7.07
CA VAL A 45 -2.67 6.21 -6.63
C VAL A 45 -2.13 7.00 -5.45
N ARG A 46 -1.53 6.31 -4.47
CA ARG A 46 -1.01 6.99 -3.28
C ARG A 46 0.25 7.79 -3.58
N LEU A 47 1.17 7.29 -4.40
CA LEU A 47 2.37 8.03 -4.80
C LEU A 47 2.02 9.25 -5.66
N THR A 48 1.06 9.12 -6.58
CA THR A 48 0.51 10.23 -7.35
C THR A 48 -0.03 11.33 -6.44
N PHE A 49 -0.78 10.95 -5.40
CA PHE A 49 -1.29 11.90 -4.42
C PHE A 49 -0.15 12.65 -3.70
N LEU A 50 0.93 11.96 -3.30
CA LEU A 50 2.08 12.61 -2.66
C LEU A 50 2.76 13.63 -3.57
N ILE A 51 2.91 13.30 -4.86
CA ILE A 51 3.49 14.20 -5.85
C ILE A 51 2.61 15.44 -6.03
N GLN A 52 1.28 15.26 -6.12
CA GLN A 52 0.34 16.36 -6.28
C GLN A 52 0.30 17.32 -5.08
N ILE A 53 0.61 16.85 -3.87
CA ILE A 53 0.74 17.71 -2.68
C ILE A 53 2.14 18.31 -2.52
N GLY A 54 3.05 18.09 -3.48
CA GLY A 54 4.38 18.70 -3.53
C GLY A 54 5.54 17.85 -3.01
N ILE A 55 5.33 16.56 -2.72
CA ILE A 55 6.43 15.66 -2.36
C ILE A 55 7.03 15.08 -3.64
N VAL A 56 8.14 15.67 -4.09
CA VAL A 56 8.83 15.31 -5.34
C VAL A 56 10.24 14.75 -5.12
N ASP A 57 10.64 14.52 -3.87
CA ASP A 57 11.91 13.86 -3.57
C ASP A 57 11.78 12.34 -3.71
N ALA A 58 12.62 11.75 -4.55
CA ALA A 58 12.57 10.32 -4.87
C ALA A 58 12.80 9.42 -3.65
N ALA A 59 13.75 9.78 -2.78
CA ALA A 59 14.09 8.98 -1.61
C ALA A 59 12.95 9.01 -0.58
N HIS A 60 12.31 10.16 -0.38
CA HIS A 60 11.12 10.28 0.46
C HIS A 60 9.94 9.50 -0.10
N LEU A 61 9.65 9.62 -1.40
CA LEU A 61 8.58 8.85 -2.05
C LEU A 61 8.81 7.35 -1.93
N GLN A 62 10.04 6.89 -2.14
CA GLN A 62 10.41 5.49 -1.98
C GLN A 62 10.23 5.03 -0.53
N CYS A 63 10.73 5.79 0.44
CA CYS A 63 10.61 5.45 1.86
C CYS A 63 9.14 5.32 2.31
N ILE A 64 8.29 6.26 1.89
CA ILE A 64 6.85 6.22 2.18
C ILE A 64 6.17 5.06 1.45
N GLY A 65 6.49 4.85 0.18
CA GLY A 65 5.96 3.76 -0.64
C GLY A 65 6.30 2.38 -0.08
N VAL A 66 7.55 2.15 0.31
CA VAL A 66 8.00 0.92 0.99
C VAL A 66 7.28 0.75 2.32
N SER A 67 7.15 1.81 3.12
CA SER A 67 6.46 1.73 4.42
C SER A 67 4.99 1.32 4.27
N TRP A 68 4.30 1.83 3.25
CA TRP A 68 2.94 1.42 2.93
C TRP A 68 2.87 -0.02 2.42
N ALA A 69 3.78 -0.41 1.53
CA ALA A 69 3.83 -1.77 1.03
C ALA A 69 4.12 -2.76 2.18
N VAL A 70 5.09 -2.51 3.05
CA VAL A 70 5.33 -3.41 4.19
C VAL A 70 4.08 -3.51 5.11
N LYS A 71 3.37 -2.39 5.35
CA LYS A 71 2.17 -2.36 6.19
C LYS A 71 0.97 -3.10 5.56
N ASP A 72 0.71 -2.89 4.28
CA ASP A 72 -0.43 -3.52 3.59
C ASP A 72 -0.18 -5.02 3.33
N PHE A 73 1.08 -5.45 3.29
CA PHE A 73 1.45 -6.84 3.05
C PHE A 73 1.61 -7.64 4.35
N SER A 74 1.98 -7.00 5.46
CA SER A 74 1.98 -7.63 6.80
C SER A 74 0.58 -7.91 7.35
N GLY A 75 -0.46 -7.19 6.90
CA GLY A 75 -1.84 -7.41 7.31
C GLY A 75 -2.52 -8.67 6.73
N SER A 76 -2.00 -9.23 5.63
CA SER A 76 -2.58 -10.43 5.01
C SER A 76 -2.18 -11.73 5.73
N GLN A 77 -0.98 -11.77 6.33
CA GLN A 77 -0.49 -12.98 6.98
C GLN A 77 -1.09 -13.21 8.39
N VAL A 78 -1.57 -12.17 9.06
CA VAL A 78 -2.09 -12.28 10.45
C VAL A 78 -3.55 -12.74 10.53
N LYS A 79 -4.30 -12.83 9.41
CA LYS A 79 -5.69 -13.31 9.43
C LYS A 79 -5.87 -14.81 9.17
N ALA A 80 -4.81 -15.56 8.86
CA ALA A 80 -4.88 -17.01 8.64
C ALA A 80 -4.54 -17.85 9.89
N SER A 81 -4.30 -17.22 11.04
CA SER A 81 -4.06 -17.90 12.31
C SER A 81 -4.89 -17.29 13.43
N ARG A 82 -6.21 -17.17 13.22
CA ARG A 82 -7.11 -17.19 14.37
C ARG A 82 -7.38 -18.66 14.64
N PRO A 83 -6.88 -19.27 15.74
CA PRO A 83 -7.41 -20.54 16.15
C PRO A 83 -8.89 -20.30 16.40
N THR A 84 -9.73 -20.94 15.60
CA THR A 84 -11.10 -21.23 16.01
C THR A 84 -11.03 -21.75 17.44
N PRO A 85 -11.72 -21.14 18.42
CA PRO A 85 -11.90 -21.83 19.68
C PRO A 85 -12.71 -23.07 19.35
N SER A 86 -12.02 -24.20 19.23
CA SER A 86 -12.63 -25.53 19.25
C SER A 86 -13.36 -25.62 20.58
N SER A 87 -14.64 -25.28 20.56
CA SER A 87 -15.56 -25.64 21.63
C SER A 87 -15.73 -27.15 21.53
N THR A 88 -14.91 -27.87 22.27
CA THR A 88 -15.01 -29.32 22.43
C THR A 88 -15.15 -29.61 23.91
N HIS A 89 -16.35 -30.11 24.23
CA HIS A 89 -16.76 -30.87 25.40
C HIS A 89 -16.93 -30.15 26.74
N LEU A 90 -18.18 -30.18 27.23
CA LEU A 90 -18.42 -31.06 28.38
C LEU A 90 -19.76 -31.80 28.26
N ARG A 91 -19.61 -33.11 28.08
CA ARG A 91 -20.56 -34.17 28.42
C ARG A 91 -20.92 -34.07 29.90
N THR A 92 -22.20 -34.04 30.24
CA THR A 92 -22.70 -34.51 31.53
C THR A 92 -23.97 -35.31 31.31
N SER A 93 -23.81 -36.62 31.44
CA SER A 93 -24.87 -37.57 31.74
C SER A 93 -25.22 -37.44 33.22
N HIS A 94 -26.51 -37.35 33.57
CA HIS A 94 -27.17 -38.14 34.62
C HIS A 94 -28.66 -37.80 34.66
#